data_AF-A0A5J6F6Z2-F1
#
_entry.id   AF-A0A5J6F6Z2-F1
#
_cell.length_a   1.000
_cell.length_b   1.000
_cell.length_c   1.000
_cell.angle_alpha   90.00
_cell.angle_beta   90.00
_cell.angle_gamma   90.00
#
_symmetry.space_group_name_H-M   'P 1'
#
loop_
_entity.id
_entity.type
_entity.pdbx_description
1 polymer ?
#
loop_
_entity_poly.entity_id
_entity_poly.type
_entity_poly.pdbx_seq_one_letter_code
_entity_poly.pdbx_strand_id
1 'polypeptide(L)'
;MRSTPDAATAIATGRQDTGGAVRPATAADLPSVAALCAAHAAFERAAPPAAGLAVRLEHHLFSPSPRAWCLVAEDGGELVGYATYALEFSTWSGAEYIHLDCLFVSAPHRGSGWGGRLFRAVREAAGAAGAPRMEWQTPHWNEDAIRFYDRTGAVSGLKARYTLGPAAPGVPAGPTLPGRPGSDQEGKRARP
;
A
#
# COMPACT_ATOMS: atom_id res chain seq x y z
N MET A 1 19.74 23.57 3.01
CA MET A 1 18.36 23.18 3.32
C MET A 1 17.63 23.12 1.99
N ARG A 2 17.59 21.94 1.34
CA ARG A 2 16.97 21.80 0.01
C ARG A 2 15.48 21.66 0.23
N SER A 3 14.69 22.60 -0.28
CA SER A 3 13.24 22.47 -0.33
C SER A 3 12.90 21.20 -1.10
N THR A 4 12.13 20.31 -0.47
CA THR A 4 11.46 19.21 -1.15
C THR A 4 10.60 19.82 -2.27
N PRO A 5 10.72 19.36 -3.53
CA PRO A 5 9.82 19.82 -4.57
C PRO A 5 8.39 19.42 -4.21
N ASP A 6 7.45 20.30 -4.49
CA ASP A 6 6.02 20.07 -4.30
C ASP A 6 5.58 18.92 -5.22
N ALA A 7 5.52 17.70 -4.66
CA ALA A 7 5.06 16.50 -5.37
C ALA A 7 3.56 16.56 -5.70
N ALA A 8 2.88 17.63 -5.31
CA ALA A 8 1.47 17.87 -5.55
C ALA A 8 1.28 19.11 -6.43
N THR A 9 1.51 19.01 -7.73
CA THR A 9 0.69 19.66 -8.79
C THR A 9 1.31 19.40 -10.16
N ALA A 10 0.69 18.53 -10.95
CA ALA A 10 0.55 18.66 -12.40
C ALA A 10 -0.33 17.52 -12.95
N ILE A 11 -1.66 17.70 -12.95
CA ILE A 11 -2.49 17.10 -14.00
C ILE A 11 -3.39 18.22 -14.53
N ALA A 12 -3.02 18.75 -15.69
CA ALA A 12 -3.80 19.72 -16.43
C ALA A 12 -4.97 19.04 -17.16
N THR A 13 -6.13 19.65 -16.98
CA THR A 13 -7.35 19.69 -17.81
C THR A 13 -7.36 18.80 -19.06
N GLY A 14 -8.12 17.70 -18.98
CA GLY A 14 -8.47 16.85 -20.12
C GLY A 14 -9.87 16.25 -19.94
N ARG A 15 -10.75 16.59 -20.90
CA ARG A 15 -12.07 16.02 -21.29
C ARG A 15 -12.80 15.13 -20.27
N GLN A 16 -14.00 15.56 -19.88
CA GLN A 16 -15.00 14.74 -19.16
C GLN A 16 -15.43 13.57 -20.07
N ASP A 17 -14.76 12.43 -19.91
CA ASP A 17 -15.23 11.15 -20.42
C ASP A 17 -16.14 10.56 -19.33
N THR A 18 -17.33 10.09 -19.69
CA THR A 18 -18.23 9.36 -18.77
C THR A 18 -17.70 7.96 -18.44
N GLY A 19 -16.38 7.78 -18.46
CA GLY A 19 -15.63 6.57 -18.15
C GLY A 19 -14.75 6.82 -16.94
N GLY A 20 -14.65 5.82 -16.06
CA GLY A 20 -13.99 5.99 -14.77
C GLY A 20 -12.55 6.53 -14.82
N ALA A 21 -12.09 7.09 -13.70
CA ALA A 21 -10.81 7.78 -13.58
C ALA A 21 -10.00 7.30 -12.37
N VAL A 22 -8.67 7.43 -12.44
CA VAL A 22 -7.79 7.39 -11.27
C VAL A 22 -7.37 8.83 -10.96
N ARG A 23 -7.58 9.27 -9.71
CA ARG A 23 -7.31 10.65 -9.29
C ARG A 23 -6.82 10.70 -7.83
N PRO A 24 -6.15 11.80 -7.41
CA PRO A 24 -5.94 12.07 -5.99
C PRO A 24 -7.25 12.06 -5.21
N ALA A 25 -7.21 11.47 -4.02
CA ALA A 25 -8.30 11.55 -3.08
C ALA A 25 -8.47 12.98 -2.56
N THR A 26 -9.71 13.36 -2.28
CA THR A 26 -10.10 14.58 -1.58
C THR A 26 -10.63 14.23 -0.19
N ALA A 27 -10.80 15.22 0.70
CA ALA A 27 -11.39 15.00 2.02
C ALA A 27 -12.80 14.36 1.94
N ALA A 28 -13.57 14.69 0.90
CA ALA A 28 -14.90 14.13 0.69
C ALA A 28 -14.89 12.62 0.36
N ASP A 29 -13.77 12.10 -0.14
CA ASP A 29 -13.63 10.67 -0.48
C ASP A 29 -13.35 9.79 0.76
N LEU A 30 -12.89 10.39 1.86
CA LEU A 30 -12.37 9.64 3.02
C LEU A 30 -13.36 8.68 3.69
N PRO A 31 -14.67 8.98 3.79
CA PRO A 31 -15.65 8.00 4.27
C PRO A 31 -15.68 6.73 3.41
N SER A 32 -15.66 6.88 2.08
CA SER A 32 -15.64 5.76 1.12
C SER A 32 -14.28 5.04 1.13
N VAL A 33 -13.18 5.77 1.23
CA VAL A 33 -11.83 5.18 1.41
C VAL A 33 -11.77 4.35 2.70
N ALA A 34 -12.34 4.84 3.81
CA ALA A 34 -12.39 4.08 5.06
C ALA A 34 -13.20 2.78 4.93
N ALA A 35 -14.29 2.79 4.16
CA ALA A 35 -15.06 1.59 3.84
C ALA A 35 -14.26 0.61 2.98
N LEU A 36 -13.52 1.09 1.97
CA LEU A 36 -12.61 0.28 1.17
C LEU A 36 -11.47 -0.30 2.01
N CYS A 37 -10.90 0.45 2.95
CA CYS A 37 -9.90 -0.05 3.91
C CYS A 37 -10.46 -1.18 4.77
N ALA A 38 -11.72 -1.08 5.22
CA ALA A 38 -12.37 -2.14 5.98
C ALA A 38 -12.59 -3.39 5.13
N ALA A 39 -13.03 -3.24 3.88
CA ALA A 39 -13.16 -4.34 2.93
C ALA A 39 -11.81 -4.98 2.60
N HIS A 40 -10.75 -4.17 2.50
CA HIS A 40 -9.39 -4.63 2.27
C HIS A 40 -8.86 -5.44 3.47
N ALA A 41 -9.00 -4.92 4.68
CA ALA A 41 -8.62 -5.63 5.90
C ALA A 41 -9.38 -6.97 6.04
N ALA A 42 -10.68 -7.00 5.73
CA ALA A 42 -11.47 -8.22 5.71
C ALA A 42 -10.95 -9.23 4.67
N PHE A 43 -10.63 -8.77 3.46
CA PHE A 43 -10.01 -9.61 2.42
C PHE A 43 -8.67 -10.19 2.88
N GLU A 44 -7.81 -9.37 3.48
CA GLU A 44 -6.51 -9.78 3.99
C GLU A 44 -6.56 -10.64 5.27
N ARG A 45 -7.76 -10.84 5.85
CA ARG A 45 -7.96 -11.50 7.15
C ARG A 45 -7.20 -10.81 8.28
N ALA A 46 -7.08 -9.48 8.18
CA ALA A 46 -6.41 -8.62 9.15
C ALA A 46 -7.42 -8.06 10.17
N ALA A 47 -6.90 -7.43 11.21
CA ALA A 47 -7.73 -6.69 12.16
C ALA A 47 -8.44 -5.52 11.43
N PRO A 48 -9.67 -5.17 11.86
CA PRO A 48 -10.38 -4.04 11.27
C PRO A 48 -9.61 -2.74 11.48
N PRO A 49 -9.79 -1.74 10.60
CA PRO A 49 -9.17 -0.44 10.78
C PRO A 49 -9.58 0.24 12.09
N ALA A 50 -8.74 1.17 12.55
CA ALA A 50 -9.02 1.96 13.74
C ALA A 50 -10.36 2.73 13.63
N ALA A 51 -11.06 2.88 14.76
CA ALA A 51 -12.26 3.71 14.83
C ALA A 51 -11.97 5.16 14.40
N GLY A 52 -12.91 5.74 13.64
CA GLY A 52 -12.78 7.11 13.10
C GLY A 52 -11.70 7.24 12.02
N LEU A 53 -11.43 6.18 11.25
CA LEU A 53 -10.36 6.17 10.25
C LEU A 53 -10.40 7.35 9.28
N ALA A 54 -11.58 7.74 8.78
CA ALA A 54 -11.71 8.87 7.85
C ALA A 54 -11.14 10.17 8.45
N VAL A 55 -11.53 10.53 9.68
CA VAL A 55 -11.03 11.72 10.38
C VAL A 55 -9.51 11.63 10.61
N ARG A 56 -9.01 10.44 11.00
CA ARG A 56 -7.58 10.22 11.21
C ARG A 56 -6.77 10.37 9.91
N LEU A 57 -7.28 9.85 8.80
CA LEU A 57 -6.65 9.99 7.50
C LEU A 57 -6.60 11.45 7.05
N GLU A 58 -7.67 12.22 7.28
CA GLU A 58 -7.72 13.63 6.90
C GLU A 58 -6.53 14.42 7.46
N HIS A 59 -6.23 14.25 8.75
CA HIS A 59 -5.11 14.90 9.41
C HIS A 59 -3.72 14.53 8.86
N HIS A 60 -3.58 13.33 8.27
CA HIS A 60 -2.30 12.84 7.76
C HIS A 60 -2.12 13.04 6.25
N LEU A 61 -3.20 12.99 5.48
CA LEU A 61 -3.19 13.10 4.02
C LEU A 61 -3.28 14.55 3.54
N PHE A 62 -3.94 15.43 4.29
CA PHE A 62 -4.24 16.80 3.87
C PHE A 62 -3.62 17.88 4.78
N SER A 63 -2.49 17.56 5.43
CA SER A 63 -1.72 18.54 6.21
C SER A 63 -0.74 19.32 5.31
N PRO A 64 -0.13 20.43 5.78
CA PRO A 64 0.95 21.11 5.08
C PRO A 64 2.20 20.25 4.83
N SER A 65 2.31 19.10 5.50
CA SER A 65 3.38 18.12 5.29
C SER A 65 2.78 16.72 5.36
N PRO A 66 2.12 16.27 4.26
CA PRO A 66 1.43 14.99 4.23
C PRO A 66 2.36 13.84 4.59
N ARG A 67 1.85 12.88 5.36
CA ARG A 67 2.61 11.67 5.74
C ARG A 67 2.50 10.56 4.69
N ALA A 68 1.45 10.63 3.88
CA ALA A 68 1.16 9.71 2.80
C ALA A 68 0.25 10.42 1.80
N TRP A 69 0.09 9.81 0.64
CA TRP A 69 -0.85 10.23 -0.40
C TRP A 69 -1.81 9.09 -0.70
N CYS A 70 -3.00 9.45 -1.17
CA CYS A 70 -4.06 8.50 -1.52
C CYS A 70 -4.55 8.78 -2.94
N LEU A 71 -4.59 7.75 -3.76
CA LEU A 71 -5.25 7.73 -5.05
C LEU A 71 -6.52 6.90 -4.95
N VAL A 72 -7.57 7.33 -5.64
CA VAL A 72 -8.83 6.61 -5.74
C VAL A 72 -9.13 6.27 -7.19
N ALA A 73 -9.71 5.10 -7.41
CA ALA A 73 -10.31 4.71 -8.67
C ALA A 73 -11.82 4.92 -8.57
N GLU A 74 -12.37 5.71 -9.48
CA GLU A 74 -13.78 6.02 -9.57
C GLU A 74 -14.36 5.43 -10.85
N ASP A 75 -15.49 4.73 -10.75
CA ASP A 75 -16.21 4.15 -11.89
C ASP A 75 -17.72 4.36 -11.67
N GLY A 76 -18.42 4.95 -12.65
CA GLY A 76 -19.85 5.24 -12.51
C GLY A 76 -20.25 6.14 -11.33
N GLY A 77 -19.34 6.99 -10.84
CA GLY A 77 -19.55 7.84 -9.66
C GLY A 77 -19.33 7.14 -8.31
N GLU A 78 -18.90 5.88 -8.31
CA GLU A 78 -18.54 5.12 -7.11
C GLU A 78 -17.02 4.95 -7.01
N LEU A 79 -16.46 5.04 -5.79
CA LEU A 79 -15.07 4.66 -5.56
C LEU A 79 -14.93 3.14 -5.49
N VAL A 80 -14.31 2.58 -6.51
CA VAL A 80 -14.16 1.13 -6.69
C VAL A 80 -12.82 0.58 -6.21
N GLY A 81 -11.87 1.47 -5.91
CA GLY A 81 -10.56 1.08 -5.40
C GLY A 81 -9.74 2.25 -4.90
N TYR A 82 -8.63 1.95 -4.23
CA TYR A 82 -7.71 2.96 -3.71
C TYR A 82 -6.27 2.43 -3.69
N ALA A 83 -5.32 3.37 -3.62
CA ALA A 83 -3.93 3.09 -3.32
C ALA A 83 -3.38 4.16 -2.36
N THR A 84 -2.70 3.74 -1.30
CA THR A 84 -1.97 4.63 -0.39
C THR A 84 -0.48 4.41 -0.50
N TYR A 85 0.29 5.49 -0.53
CA TYR A 85 1.74 5.41 -0.61
C TYR A 85 2.42 6.55 0.15
N ALA A 86 3.67 6.34 0.54
CA ALA A 86 4.50 7.30 1.27
C ALA A 86 5.94 7.27 0.74
N LEU A 87 6.70 8.33 1.03
CA LEU A 87 8.15 8.34 0.87
C LEU A 87 8.80 7.73 2.11
N GLU A 88 9.69 6.79 1.90
CA GLU A 88 10.49 6.14 2.94
C GLU A 88 11.97 6.27 2.62
N PHE A 89 12.84 6.15 3.62
CA PHE A 89 14.29 6.29 3.44
C PHE A 89 15.03 4.98 3.69
N SER A 90 15.95 4.62 2.80
CA SER A 90 16.79 3.45 2.94
C SER A 90 18.22 3.85 3.28
N THR A 91 18.69 3.42 4.46
CA THR A 91 20.08 3.66 4.90
C THR A 91 21.10 2.91 4.07
N TRP A 92 20.72 1.79 3.44
CA TRP A 92 21.63 0.99 2.61
C TRP A 92 21.88 1.65 1.25
N SER A 93 20.86 2.26 0.64
CA SER A 93 21.02 3.00 -0.62
C SER A 93 21.30 4.50 -0.40
N GLY A 94 21.14 5.01 0.82
CA GLY A 94 21.26 6.43 1.13
C GLY A 94 20.24 7.29 0.36
N ALA A 95 19.08 6.74 0.03
CA ALA A 95 18.10 7.37 -0.86
C ALA A 95 16.67 7.03 -0.45
N GLU A 96 15.75 7.92 -0.80
CA GLU A 96 14.31 7.70 -0.63
C GLU A 96 13.79 6.65 -1.62
N TYR A 97 12.65 6.04 -1.29
CA TYR A 97 11.87 5.17 -2.16
C TYR A 97 10.38 5.34 -1.86
N ILE A 98 9.52 4.96 -2.80
CA ILE A 98 8.08 4.93 -2.53
C ILE A 98 7.72 3.62 -1.84
N HIS A 99 7.10 3.71 -0.66
CA HIS A 99 6.40 2.58 -0.07
C HIS A 99 4.93 2.62 -0.48
N LEU A 100 4.48 1.61 -1.23
CA LEU A 100 3.07 1.38 -1.52
C LEU A 100 2.48 0.56 -0.37
N ASP A 101 1.76 1.24 0.52
CA ASP A 101 1.19 0.69 1.75
C ASP A 101 -0.04 -0.18 1.46
N CYS A 102 -1.00 0.35 0.71
CA CYS A 102 -2.19 -0.41 0.27
C CYS A 102 -2.43 -0.24 -1.24
N LEU A 103 -2.88 -1.31 -1.88
CA LEU A 103 -3.50 -1.29 -3.21
C LEU A 103 -4.70 -2.25 -3.19
N PHE A 104 -5.91 -1.71 -3.36
CA PHE A 104 -7.11 -2.52 -3.30
C PHE A 104 -8.15 -2.09 -4.33
N VAL A 105 -8.84 -3.08 -4.89
CA VAL A 105 -10.01 -2.92 -5.74
C VAL A 105 -11.11 -3.83 -5.22
N SER A 106 -12.32 -3.28 -5.10
CA SER A 106 -13.49 -4.00 -4.62
C SER A 106 -13.77 -5.22 -5.50
N ALA A 107 -14.27 -6.30 -4.89
CA ALA A 107 -14.42 -7.58 -5.58
C ALA A 107 -15.20 -7.52 -6.90
N PRO A 108 -16.30 -6.74 -7.03
CA PRO A 108 -17.05 -6.63 -8.30
C PRO A 108 -16.25 -6.00 -9.45
N HIS A 109 -15.20 -5.24 -9.15
CA HIS A 109 -14.42 -4.46 -10.12
C HIS A 109 -13.02 -5.05 -10.39
N ARG A 110 -12.73 -6.23 -9.84
CA ARG A 110 -11.48 -6.95 -10.11
C ARG A 110 -11.49 -7.49 -11.54
N GLY A 111 -10.31 -7.54 -12.16
CA GLY A 111 -10.17 -7.91 -13.57
C GLY A 111 -10.47 -6.78 -14.57
N SER A 112 -11.09 -5.68 -14.13
CA SER A 112 -11.42 -4.52 -14.98
C SER A 112 -10.25 -3.54 -15.21
N GLY A 113 -9.03 -3.91 -14.81
CA GLY A 113 -7.82 -3.11 -15.02
C GLY A 113 -7.58 -1.97 -14.02
N TRP A 114 -8.50 -1.70 -13.07
CA TRP A 114 -8.36 -0.63 -12.07
C TRP A 114 -7.09 -0.74 -11.22
N GLY A 115 -6.73 -1.95 -10.78
CA GLY A 115 -5.52 -2.17 -9.99
C GLY A 115 -4.24 -1.82 -10.76
N GLY A 116 -4.23 -2.10 -12.08
CA GLY A 116 -3.12 -1.72 -12.95
C GLY A 116 -3.02 -0.21 -13.16
N ARG A 117 -4.15 0.49 -13.28
CA ARG A 117 -4.20 1.95 -13.40
C ARG A 117 -3.71 2.64 -12.12
N LEU A 118 -4.20 2.21 -10.96
CA LEU A 118 -3.74 2.69 -9.66
C LEU A 118 -2.24 2.47 -9.46
N PHE A 119 -1.76 1.25 -9.70
CA PHE A 119 -0.34 0.91 -9.57
C PHE A 119 0.56 1.74 -10.49
N ARG A 120 0.13 1.99 -11.73
CA ARG A 120 0.85 2.86 -12.67
C ARG A 120 0.91 4.30 -12.17
N ALA A 121 -0.20 4.85 -11.69
CA ALA A 121 -0.24 6.21 -11.16
C ALA A 121 0.70 6.38 -9.95
N VAL A 122 0.82 5.38 -9.06
CA VAL A 122 1.82 5.41 -7.97
C VAL A 122 3.25 5.37 -8.52
N ARG A 123 3.53 4.57 -9.55
CA ARG A 123 4.86 4.56 -10.19
C ARG A 123 5.21 5.88 -10.85
N GLU A 124 4.24 6.56 -11.45
CA GLU A 124 4.43 7.91 -12.01
C GLU A 124 4.73 8.92 -10.90
N ALA A 125 4.02 8.84 -9.76
CA ALA A 125 4.33 9.64 -8.58
C ALA A 125 5.75 9.37 -8.03
N ALA A 126 6.20 8.11 -8.05
CA ALA A 126 7.58 7.75 -7.68
C ALA A 126 8.61 8.44 -8.59
N GLY A 127 8.39 8.41 -9.90
CA GLY A 127 9.24 9.09 -10.88
C GLY A 127 9.29 10.60 -10.67
N ALA A 128 8.13 11.22 -10.43
CA ALA A 128 8.03 12.66 -10.15
C ALA A 128 8.76 13.07 -8.85
N ALA A 129 8.74 12.20 -7.83
CA ALA A 129 9.47 12.41 -6.58
C ALA A 129 10.99 12.12 -6.68
N GLY A 130 11.48 11.63 -7.83
CA GLY A 130 12.88 11.20 -7.98
C GLY A 130 13.22 9.95 -7.17
N ALA A 131 12.21 9.18 -6.73
CA ALA A 131 12.39 7.95 -5.99
C ALA A 131 12.78 6.81 -6.97
N PRO A 132 14.01 6.24 -6.87
CA PRO A 132 14.52 5.26 -7.83
C PRO A 132 13.81 3.91 -7.79
N ARG A 133 13.01 3.64 -6.75
CA ARG A 133 12.28 2.38 -6.59
C ARG A 133 10.99 2.55 -5.81
N MET A 134 10.16 1.53 -5.93
CA MET A 134 8.91 1.36 -5.18
C MET A 134 8.92 -0.02 -4.51
N GLU A 135 8.48 -0.10 -3.25
CA GLU A 135 8.40 -1.35 -2.47
C GLU A 135 7.03 -1.52 -1.82
N TRP A 136 6.53 -2.76 -1.78
CA TRP A 136 5.26 -3.13 -1.15
C TRP A 136 5.33 -4.57 -0.63
N GLN A 137 4.29 -4.99 0.08
CA GLN A 137 4.14 -6.35 0.56
C GLN A 137 2.74 -6.85 0.21
N THR A 138 2.61 -8.16 0.00
CA THR A 138 1.31 -8.82 -0.15
C THR A 138 1.32 -10.11 0.67
N PRO A 139 0.19 -10.55 1.25
CA PRO A 139 0.13 -11.81 1.96
C PRO A 139 0.56 -12.97 1.05
N HIS A 140 1.33 -13.92 1.58
CA HIS A 140 1.86 -15.05 0.80
C HIS A 140 0.80 -15.93 0.11
N TRP A 141 -0.45 -15.85 0.57
CA TRP A 141 -1.59 -16.62 0.03
C TRP A 141 -2.32 -15.86 -1.07
N ASN A 142 -2.02 -14.57 -1.29
CA ASN A 142 -2.68 -13.72 -2.27
C ASN A 142 -2.06 -13.93 -3.67
N GLU A 143 -2.28 -15.12 -4.23
CA GLU A 143 -1.69 -15.51 -5.52
C GLU A 143 -2.07 -14.58 -6.67
N ASP A 144 -3.26 -14.00 -6.65
CA ASP A 144 -3.70 -13.05 -7.68
C ASP A 144 -2.86 -11.78 -7.67
N ALA A 145 -2.58 -11.23 -6.48
CA ALA A 145 -1.70 -10.08 -6.35
C ALA A 145 -0.25 -10.43 -6.70
N ILE A 146 0.25 -11.60 -6.25
CA ILE A 146 1.60 -12.08 -6.60
C ILE A 146 1.74 -12.18 -8.13
N ARG A 147 0.83 -12.88 -8.81
CA ARG A 147 0.81 -12.97 -10.28
C ARG A 147 0.72 -11.60 -10.94
N PHE A 148 -0.06 -10.67 -10.39
CA PHE A 148 -0.14 -9.30 -10.89
C PHE A 148 1.21 -8.60 -10.81
N TYR A 149 1.90 -8.66 -9.66
CA TYR A 149 3.19 -8.01 -9.46
C TYR A 149 4.31 -8.63 -10.30
N ASP A 150 4.36 -9.96 -10.42
CA ASP A 150 5.38 -10.64 -11.24
C ASP A 150 5.34 -10.19 -12.70
N ARG A 151 4.14 -9.96 -13.25
CA ARG A 151 3.96 -9.43 -14.61
C ARG A 151 4.46 -7.99 -14.79
N THR A 152 4.73 -7.26 -13.71
CA THR A 152 5.27 -5.88 -13.77
C THR A 152 6.79 -5.84 -13.87
N GLY A 153 7.47 -6.99 -13.79
CA GLY A 153 8.94 -7.08 -13.69
C GLY A 153 9.46 -6.81 -12.28
N ALA A 154 8.60 -6.82 -11.27
CA ALA A 154 9.01 -6.74 -9.88
C ALA A 154 9.80 -7.98 -9.46
N VAL A 155 10.75 -7.82 -8.56
CA VAL A 155 11.48 -8.92 -7.92
C VAL A 155 10.97 -9.12 -6.50
N SER A 156 10.76 -10.37 -6.09
CA SER A 156 10.22 -10.71 -4.77
C SER A 156 11.28 -11.35 -3.87
N GLY A 157 11.08 -11.23 -2.56
CA GLY A 157 11.94 -11.85 -1.55
C GLY A 157 11.16 -12.10 -0.25
N LEU A 158 11.51 -13.16 0.48
CA LEU A 158 10.81 -13.53 1.71
C LEU A 158 11.23 -12.64 2.88
N LYS A 159 10.26 -12.00 3.54
CA LYS A 159 10.45 -11.25 4.79
C LYS A 159 9.29 -11.57 5.74
N ALA A 160 9.60 -11.74 7.03
CA ALA A 160 8.58 -11.82 8.08
C ALA A 160 8.25 -10.41 8.60
N ARG A 161 6.97 -10.14 8.83
CA ARG A 161 6.50 -8.93 9.52
C ARG A 161 6.31 -9.24 11.00
N TYR A 162 7.00 -8.50 11.86
CA TYR A 162 6.81 -8.53 13.31
C TYR A 162 6.10 -7.25 13.74
N THR A 163 5.11 -7.38 14.63
CA THR A 163 4.37 -6.25 15.19
C THR A 163 4.40 -6.35 16.71
N LEU A 164 4.82 -5.29 17.39
CA LEU A 164 4.83 -5.18 18.83
C LEU A 164 4.26 -3.81 19.22
N GLY A 165 3.29 -3.79 20.14
CA GLY A 165 2.76 -2.54 20.70
C GLY A 165 3.81 -1.83 21.58
N PRO A 166 3.59 -0.55 21.93
CA PRO A 166 4.46 0.14 22.86
C PRO A 166 4.50 -0.60 24.20
N ALA A 167 5.67 -0.60 24.86
CA ALA A 167 5.79 -1.12 26.21
C ALA A 167 4.90 -0.31 27.15
N ALA A 168 3.89 -0.96 27.73
CA ALA A 168 3.16 -0.36 28.84
C ALA A 168 4.11 -0.26 30.05
N PRO A 169 4.26 0.90 30.69
CA PRO A 169 5.07 0.99 31.90
C PRO A 169 4.53 0.02 32.96
N GLY A 170 5.37 -0.90 33.44
CA GLY A 170 5.04 -1.82 34.53
C GLY A 170 4.52 -3.22 34.15
N VAL A 171 4.47 -3.60 32.86
CA VAL A 171 4.13 -4.97 32.46
C VAL A 171 5.41 -5.78 32.21
N PRO A 172 5.70 -6.86 32.97
CA PRO A 172 6.86 -7.70 32.70
C PRO A 172 6.73 -8.34 31.32
N ALA A 173 7.87 -8.54 30.65
CA ALA A 173 7.94 -9.17 29.34
C ALA A 173 7.14 -10.48 29.35
N GLY A 174 6.18 -10.61 28.42
CA GLY A 174 5.35 -11.79 28.28
C GLY A 174 6.19 -13.05 28.00
N PRO A 175 5.61 -14.25 28.19
CA PRO A 175 6.36 -15.50 28.09
C PRO A 175 7.02 -15.63 26.72
N THR A 176 8.30 -16.01 26.75
CA THR A 176 9.09 -16.42 25.59
C THR A 176 8.31 -17.44 24.79
N LEU A 177 7.99 -17.11 23.53
CA LEU A 177 7.35 -18.05 22.60
C LEU A 177 8.21 -19.32 22.48
N PRO A 178 7.62 -20.52 22.41
CA PRO A 178 8.36 -21.72 22.07
C PRO A 178 9.04 -21.52 20.71
N GLY A 179 10.29 -21.99 20.61
CA GLY A 179 11.10 -21.87 19.40
C GLY A 179 10.33 -22.33 18.16
N ARG A 180 10.51 -21.59 17.06
CA ARG A 180 9.98 -21.98 15.73
C ARG A 180 10.30 -23.47 15.51
N PRO A 181 9.32 -24.35 15.24
CA PRO A 181 9.63 -25.72 14.87
C PRO A 181 10.56 -25.70 13.65
N GLY A 182 11.58 -26.55 13.73
CA GLY A 182 12.69 -26.59 12.78
C GLY A 182 12.22 -26.67 11.34
N SER A 183 12.92 -25.94 10.48
CA SER A 183 12.94 -26.21 9.05
C SER A 183 13.55 -27.60 8.84
N ASP A 184 12.74 -28.65 9.03
CA ASP A 184 13.14 -30.00 8.71
C ASP A 184 13.32 -30.13 7.20
N GLN A 185 14.59 -30.39 6.88
CA GLN A 185 15.20 -30.88 5.65
C GLN A 185 14.24 -31.51 4.63
N GLU A 186 14.11 -30.89 3.46
CA GLU A 186 13.86 -31.62 2.22
C GLU A 186 15.19 -31.91 1.49
N GLY A 187 15.72 -33.10 1.78
CA GLY A 187 16.01 -34.09 0.74
C GLY A 187 16.93 -33.71 -0.43
N LYS A 188 18.21 -33.38 -0.18
CA LYS A 188 19.26 -33.68 -1.17
C LYS A 188 19.77 -35.11 -0.96
N ARG A 189 19.07 -36.10 -1.54
CA ARG A 189 19.71 -37.37 -1.93
C ARG A 189 19.98 -37.31 -3.44
N ALA A 190 21.16 -36.85 -3.80
CA ALA A 190 21.77 -37.23 -5.08
C ALA A 190 22.42 -38.61 -4.86
N ARG A 191 21.98 -39.62 -5.61
CA ARG A 191 22.79 -40.79 -5.91
C ARG A 191 23.19 -40.70 -7.38
N PRO A 192 24.43 -41.03 -7.75
CA PRO A 192 24.73 -41.53 -9.09
C PRO A 192 24.14 -42.94 -9.28
#